data_AF-A0A963HGM6-F1
#
_entry.id   AF-A0A963HGM6-F1
#
_cell.length_a   1.000
_cell.length_b   1.000
_cell.length_c   1.000
_cell.angle_alpha   90.00
_cell.angle_beta   90.00
_cell.angle_gamma   90.00
#
_symmetry.space_group_name_H-M   'P 1'
#
loop_
_entity.id
_entity.type
_entity.pdbx_description
1 polymer ?
#
loop_
_entity_poly.entity_id
_entity_poly.type
_entity_poly.pdbx_seq_one_letter_code
_entity_poly.pdbx_strand_id
1 'polypeptide(L)'
;RTEVTIYCIAPKGESAEARARRIRQYEDFFNASGMATPDDLEEFRACQEGFMGRALEWNDMSRGATHWVEGPDDEADKIGLKPILSGVKTEDEGLYVAQHTYWLEQIRKAAEAEAKNA
;
A
#
# COMPACT_ATOMS: atom_id res chain seq x y z
N ARG A 1 -10.56 10.71 -9.62
CA ARG A 1 -9.86 11.82 -8.93
C ARG A 1 -9.80 11.47 -7.47
N THR A 2 -8.63 11.58 -6.86
CA THR A 2 -8.39 11.21 -5.46
C THR A 2 -7.82 12.43 -4.74
N GLU A 3 -8.35 12.76 -3.56
CA GLU A 3 -7.78 13.76 -2.66
C GLU A 3 -6.89 13.05 -1.64
N VAL A 4 -5.68 13.56 -1.41
CA VAL A 4 -4.70 12.95 -0.51
C VAL A 4 -4.54 13.82 0.72
N THR A 5 -4.74 13.23 1.90
CA THR A 5 -4.46 13.86 3.20
C THR A 5 -3.37 13.05 3.90
N ILE A 6 -2.30 13.72 4.35
CA ILE A 6 -1.15 13.05 4.95
C ILE A 6 -0.92 13.58 6.37
N TYR A 7 -0.68 12.67 7.31
CA TYR A 7 -0.38 12.98 8.71
C TYR A 7 0.99 12.44 9.09
N CYS A 8 1.84 13.29 9.66
CA CYS A 8 3.15 12.87 10.17
C CYS A 8 3.02 12.30 11.59
N ILE A 9 3.36 11.03 11.79
CA ILE A 9 3.34 10.35 13.09
C ILE A 9 4.74 10.35 13.70
N ALA A 10 4.84 10.52 15.03
CA ALA A 10 6.11 10.63 15.73
C ALA A 10 6.08 10.01 17.15
N PRO A 11 7.26 9.60 17.68
CA PRO A 11 7.38 9.15 19.05
C PRO A 11 7.01 10.24 20.07
N LYS A 12 6.35 9.84 21.15
CA LYS A 12 6.12 10.72 22.31
C LYS A 12 7.45 10.93 23.06
N GLY A 13 7.72 12.16 23.49
CA GLY A 13 8.89 12.50 24.31
C GLY A 13 10.18 12.82 23.56
N GLU A 14 10.16 12.94 22.23
CA GLU A 14 11.32 13.43 21.45
C GLU A 14 11.74 14.85 21.91
N SER A 15 13.03 15.16 21.79
CA SER A 15 13.54 16.51 22.08
C SER A 15 12.99 17.52 21.07
N ALA A 16 12.95 18.80 21.46
CA ALA A 16 12.52 19.87 20.57
C ALA A 16 13.37 19.96 19.28
N GLU A 17 14.67 19.69 19.40
CA GLU A 17 15.59 19.67 18.26
C GLU A 17 15.32 18.50 17.30
N ALA A 18 15.12 17.29 17.84
CA ALA A 18 14.80 16.11 17.04
C ALA A 18 13.45 16.28 16.32
N ARG A 19 12.45 16.84 17.03
CA ARG A 19 11.15 17.20 16.46
C ARG A 19 11.30 18.15 15.28
N ALA A 20 12.03 19.25 15.47
CA ALA A 20 12.22 20.26 14.44
C ALA A 20 12.88 19.66 13.19
N ARG A 21 13.94 18.86 13.38
CA ARG A 21 14.64 18.17 12.28
C ARG A 21 13.72 17.22 11.52
N ARG A 22 12.98 16.36 12.22
CA ARG A 22 12.07 15.38 11.62
C ARG A 22 10.95 16.05 10.82
N ILE A 23 10.35 17.12 11.36
CA ILE A 23 9.31 17.88 10.66
C ILE A 23 9.86 18.46 9.35
N ARG A 24 11.05 19.08 9.37
CA ARG A 24 11.67 19.61 8.15
C ARG A 24 12.00 18.52 7.13
N GLN A 25 12.56 17.40 7.58
CA GLN A 25 12.82 16.25 6.69
C GLN A 25 11.54 15.70 6.06
N TYR A 26 10.46 15.60 6.84
CA TYR A 26 9.16 15.18 6.34
C TYR A 26 8.61 16.19 5.30
N GLU A 27 8.72 17.49 5.59
CA GLU A 27 8.30 18.55 4.67
C GLU A 27 9.09 18.55 3.36
N ASP A 28 10.41 18.37 3.44
CA ASP A 28 11.30 18.37 2.28
C ASP A 28 11.10 17.13 1.39
N PHE A 29 10.64 16.01 1.95
CA PHE A 29 10.54 14.75 1.21
C PHE A 29 9.11 14.32 0.87
N PHE A 30 8.22 14.22 1.87
CA PHE A 30 6.90 13.58 1.78
C PHE A 30 5.71 14.55 1.77
N ASN A 31 5.91 15.84 2.01
CA ASN A 31 4.81 16.80 1.92
C ASN A 31 4.35 16.97 0.46
N ALA A 32 3.19 17.58 0.25
CA ALA A 32 2.66 17.82 -1.10
C ALA A 32 3.62 18.56 -2.04
N SER A 33 4.53 19.37 -1.49
CA SER A 33 5.60 20.07 -2.21
C SER A 33 6.99 19.47 -1.97
N GLY A 34 7.07 18.31 -1.32
CA GLY A 34 8.31 17.60 -1.04
C GLY A 34 8.90 16.99 -2.32
N MET A 35 10.16 16.56 -2.25
CA MET A 35 10.89 16.08 -3.42
C MET A 35 10.38 14.75 -3.98
N ALA A 36 9.83 13.85 -3.15
CA ALA A 36 9.39 12.53 -3.61
C ALA A 36 7.96 12.52 -4.16
N THR A 37 7.07 13.34 -3.58
CA THR A 37 5.65 13.32 -3.90
C THR A 37 5.32 13.62 -5.37
N PRO A 38 5.98 14.55 -6.09
CA PRO A 38 5.73 14.77 -7.50
C PRO A 38 5.96 13.54 -8.37
N ASP A 39 7.00 12.75 -8.09
CA ASP A 39 7.30 11.52 -8.83
C ASP A 39 6.20 10.47 -8.60
N ASP A 40 5.78 10.26 -7.34
CA ASP A 40 4.66 9.35 -7.01
C ASP A 40 3.34 9.78 -7.65
N LEU A 41 3.03 11.09 -7.67
CA LEU A 41 1.79 11.61 -8.27
C LEU A 41 1.77 11.41 -9.78
N GLU A 42 2.92 11.56 -10.44
CA GLU A 42 3.04 11.30 -11.87
C GLU A 42 2.90 9.81 -12.17
N GLU A 43 3.49 8.92 -11.37
CA GLU A 43 3.28 7.47 -11.47
C GLU A 43 1.79 7.11 -11.29
N PHE A 44 1.10 7.67 -10.29
CA PHE A 44 -0.33 7.43 -10.11
C PHE A 44 -1.17 7.92 -11.28
N ARG A 45 -0.83 9.10 -11.85
CA ARG A 45 -1.49 9.64 -13.04
C ARG A 45 -1.28 8.72 -14.23
N ALA A 46 -0.05 8.30 -14.48
CA ALA A 46 0.33 7.43 -15.57
C ALA A 46 -0.33 6.05 -15.45
N CYS A 47 -0.33 5.44 -14.26
CA CYS A 47 -1.04 4.19 -14.00
C CYS A 47 -2.55 4.33 -14.25
N GLN A 48 -3.19 5.40 -13.77
CA GLN A 48 -4.61 5.62 -13.99
C GLN A 48 -4.97 5.74 -15.47
N GLU A 49 -4.11 6.39 -16.26
CA GLU A 49 -4.24 6.46 -17.72
C GLU A 49 -4.02 5.09 -18.37
N GLY A 50 -2.97 4.37 -17.96
CA GLY A 50 -2.65 3.03 -18.44
C GLY A 50 -3.75 2.00 -18.18
N PHE A 51 -4.41 2.04 -17.02
CA PHE A 51 -5.53 1.17 -16.68
C PHE A 51 -6.80 1.42 -17.50
N MET A 52 -6.86 2.48 -18.30
CA MET A 52 -7.91 2.67 -19.30
C MET A 52 -7.67 1.82 -20.56
N GLY A 53 -6.48 1.26 -20.72
CA GLY A 53 -6.14 0.31 -21.78
C GLY A 53 -6.97 -0.98 -21.67
N ARG A 54 -7.43 -1.50 -22.81
CA ARG A 54 -8.30 -2.70 -22.87
C ARG A 54 -7.78 -3.79 -23.81
N ALA A 55 -6.52 -3.66 -24.24
CA ALA A 55 -5.91 -4.62 -25.17
C ALA A 55 -5.66 -5.99 -24.50
N LEU A 56 -5.51 -6.02 -23.18
CA LEU A 56 -5.39 -7.22 -22.35
C LEU A 56 -6.45 -7.19 -21.26
N GLU A 57 -6.86 -8.37 -20.83
CA GLU A 57 -7.89 -8.55 -19.79
C GLU A 57 -7.34 -8.37 -18.37
N TRP A 58 -6.03 -8.62 -18.17
CA TRP A 58 -5.43 -8.74 -16.84
C TRP A 58 -4.19 -7.86 -16.68
N ASN A 59 -4.00 -7.36 -15.45
CA ASN A 59 -2.72 -6.84 -14.98
C ASN A 59 -1.96 -7.98 -14.30
N ASP A 60 -0.69 -8.16 -14.65
CA ASP A 60 0.17 -9.15 -14.00
C ASP A 60 0.56 -8.65 -12.59
N MET A 61 0.40 -9.52 -11.59
CA MET A 61 0.83 -9.31 -10.21
C MET A 61 1.43 -10.60 -9.65
N SER A 62 2.33 -11.21 -10.41
CA SER A 62 2.91 -12.53 -10.09
C SER A 62 4.32 -12.44 -9.48
N ARG A 63 4.86 -11.23 -9.24
CA ARG A 63 6.24 -11.10 -8.73
C ARG A 63 6.35 -11.70 -7.33
N GLY A 64 7.15 -12.76 -7.22
CA GLY A 64 7.38 -13.50 -5.98
C GLY A 64 6.45 -14.70 -5.76
N ALA A 65 5.52 -14.99 -6.67
CA ALA A 65 4.50 -16.03 -6.50
C ALA A 65 5.04 -17.43 -6.15
N THR A 66 6.24 -17.77 -6.60
CA THR A 66 6.86 -19.09 -6.36
C THR A 66 7.47 -19.25 -4.98
N HIS A 67 7.62 -18.16 -4.23
CA HIS A 67 8.29 -18.17 -2.92
C HIS A 67 7.54 -17.37 -1.86
N TRP A 68 6.25 -17.14 -2.02
CA TRP A 68 5.41 -16.63 -0.93
C TRP A 68 5.32 -17.64 0.21
N VAL A 69 5.18 -17.11 1.42
CA VAL A 69 4.97 -17.88 2.64
C VAL A 69 3.53 -17.62 3.11
N GLU A 70 2.70 -18.67 3.16
CA GLU A 70 1.40 -18.57 3.81
C GLU A 70 1.58 -18.42 5.32
N GLY A 71 1.07 -17.34 5.90
CA GLY A 71 1.30 -17.01 7.31
C GLY A 71 2.57 -16.18 7.57
N PRO A 72 3.03 -16.13 8.84
CA PRO A 72 4.27 -15.45 9.20
C PRO A 72 5.51 -16.13 8.61
N ASP A 73 6.49 -15.32 8.23
CA ASP A 73 7.85 -15.73 7.94
C ASP A 73 8.77 -15.52 9.17
N ASP A 74 10.03 -15.93 9.04
CA ASP A 74 11.02 -15.85 10.12
C ASP A 74 11.18 -14.43 10.69
N GLU A 75 11.05 -13.38 9.86
CA GLU A 75 11.14 -11.99 10.31
C GLU A 75 9.87 -11.54 11.05
N ALA A 76 8.68 -11.93 10.57
CA ALA A 76 7.43 -11.66 11.26
C ALA A 76 7.40 -12.32 12.66
N ASP A 77 7.89 -13.55 12.78
CA ASP A 77 7.92 -14.28 14.05
C ASP A 77 8.82 -13.60 15.11
N LYS A 78 9.95 -13.01 14.70
CA LYS A 78 10.85 -12.28 15.61
C LYS A 78 10.16 -11.12 16.34
N ILE A 79 9.14 -10.53 15.72
CA ILE A 79 8.38 -9.40 16.26
C ILE A 79 6.93 -9.76 16.59
N GLY A 80 6.58 -11.04 16.52
CA GLY A 80 5.26 -11.56 16.89
C GLY A 80 4.11 -11.11 15.97
N LEU A 81 4.41 -10.76 14.71
CA LEU A 81 3.39 -10.46 13.72
C LEU A 81 2.76 -11.77 13.20
N LYS A 82 1.48 -11.69 12.83
CA LYS A 82 0.71 -12.83 12.31
C LYS A 82 0.04 -12.45 10.98
N PRO A 83 0.82 -12.13 9.93
CA PRO A 83 0.26 -11.84 8.62
C PRO A 83 -0.40 -13.10 8.05
N ILE A 84 -1.34 -12.90 7.12
CA ILE A 84 -1.94 -14.00 6.35
C ILE A 84 -1.02 -14.48 5.22
N LEU A 85 -0.11 -13.62 4.75
CA LEU A 85 0.83 -13.88 3.67
C LEU A 85 2.09 -13.03 3.90
N SER A 86 3.26 -13.66 3.78
CA SER A 86 4.57 -13.00 3.83
C SER A 86 5.30 -13.15 2.47
N GLY A 87 6.07 -12.12 2.11
CA GLY A 87 7.01 -12.16 0.98
C GLY A 87 8.43 -12.35 1.49
N VAL A 88 9.23 -13.14 0.78
CA VAL A 88 10.64 -13.40 1.16
C VAL A 88 11.53 -12.22 0.78
N LYS A 89 11.14 -11.46 -0.25
CA LYS A 89 11.86 -10.28 -0.70
C LYS A 89 11.00 -9.03 -0.61
N THR A 90 11.65 -7.90 -0.37
CA THR A 90 11.00 -6.59 -0.25
C THR A 90 10.28 -6.18 -1.54
N GLU A 91 10.77 -6.61 -2.70
CA GLU A 91 10.13 -6.35 -3.97
C GLU A 91 8.93 -7.27 -4.28
N ASP A 92 8.67 -8.33 -3.51
CA ASP A 92 7.58 -9.25 -3.83
C ASP A 92 6.19 -8.57 -3.75
N GLU A 93 5.29 -8.96 -4.64
CA GLU A 93 3.95 -8.36 -4.77
C GLU A 93 2.88 -9.07 -3.93
N GLY A 94 3.27 -10.02 -3.07
CA GLY A 94 2.34 -10.80 -2.25
C GLY A 94 1.40 -9.92 -1.42
N LEU A 95 1.88 -8.79 -0.89
CA LEU A 95 1.06 -7.84 -0.15
C LEU A 95 -0.12 -7.30 -0.99
N TYR A 96 0.10 -7.06 -2.29
CA TYR A 96 -0.94 -6.56 -3.18
C TYR A 96 -1.95 -7.65 -3.48
N VAL A 97 -1.52 -8.91 -3.62
CA VAL A 97 -2.44 -10.05 -3.78
C VAL A 97 -3.35 -10.19 -2.57
N ALA A 98 -2.79 -10.12 -1.35
CA ALA A 98 -3.57 -10.14 -0.12
C ALA A 98 -4.60 -8.98 -0.07
N GLN A 99 -4.18 -7.76 -0.44
CA GLN A 99 -5.06 -6.60 -0.49
C GLN A 99 -6.20 -6.75 -1.51
N HIS A 100 -5.90 -7.21 -2.73
CA HIS A 100 -6.90 -7.38 -3.80
C HIS A 100 -7.86 -8.54 -3.51
N THR A 101 -7.39 -9.63 -2.89
CA THR A 101 -8.26 -10.72 -2.41
C THR A 101 -9.25 -10.18 -1.39
N TYR A 102 -8.79 -9.42 -0.38
CA TYR A 102 -9.70 -8.82 0.59
C TYR A 102 -10.69 -7.84 -0.06
N TRP A 103 -10.22 -6.98 -0.97
CA TRP A 103 -11.10 -6.09 -1.72
C TRP A 103 -12.21 -6.86 -2.46
N LEU A 104 -11.85 -7.93 -3.18
CA LEU A 104 -12.81 -8.76 -3.91
C LEU A 104 -13.86 -9.37 -2.98
N GLU A 105 -13.44 -9.87 -1.81
CA GLU A 105 -14.38 -10.38 -0.80
C GLU A 105 -15.37 -9.30 -0.33
N GLN A 106 -14.90 -8.08 -0.08
CA GLN A 106 -15.76 -6.99 0.37
C GLN A 106 -16.74 -6.54 -0.73
N ILE A 107 -16.29 -6.44 -1.98
CA ILE A 107 -17.15 -6.09 -3.12
C ILE A 107 -18.25 -7.14 -3.31
N ARG A 108 -17.91 -8.43 -3.22
CA ARG A 108 -18.90 -9.52 -3.30
C ARG A 108 -19.93 -9.44 -2.19
N LYS A 109 -19.48 -9.26 -0.94
CA LYS A 109 -20.37 -9.09 0.22
C LYS A 109 -21.32 -7.90 0.05
N ALA A 110 -20.82 -6.78 -0.45
CA ALA A 110 -21.63 -5.59 -0.69
C ALA A 110 -22.69 -5.85 -1.77
N ALA A 111 -22.29 -6.42 -2.91
CA ALA A 111 -23.21 -6.74 -4.01
C ALA A 111 -24.32 -7.72 -3.59
N GLU A 112 -23.99 -8.75 -2.79
CA GLU A 112 -24.98 -9.67 -2.23
C GLU A 112 -25.96 -8.99 -1.27
N ALA A 113 -25.48 -8.04 -0.48
CA ALA A 113 -26.33 -7.27 0.44
C ALA A 113 -27.28 -6.34 -0.32
N GLU A 114 -26.80 -5.67 -1.37
CA GLU A 114 -27.64 -4.83 -2.25
C GLU A 114 -28.72 -5.67 -2.95
N ALA A 115 -28.36 -6.84 -3.49
CA ALA A 115 -29.31 -7.74 -4.14
C ALA A 115 -30.41 -8.27 -3.20
N LYS A 116 -30.12 -8.42 -1.90
CA LYS A 116 -31.11 -8.84 -0.89
C LYS A 116 -32.05 -7.70 -0.46
N ASN A 117 -31.64 -6.45 -0.66
CA ASN A 117 -32.38 -5.26 -0.28
C ASN A 117 -33.18 -4.64 -1.45
N ALA A 118 -33.04 -5.18 -2.66
CA ALA A 118 -33.79 -4.83 -3.86
C ALA A 118 -35.06 -5.68 -3.99
#